data_AF-A0A7S2L0J4-F1
#
_entry.id   AF-A0A7S2L0J4-F1
#
_cell.length_a   1.000
_cell.length_b   1.000
_cell.length_c   1.000
_cell.angle_alpha   90.00
_cell.angle_beta   90.00
_cell.angle_gamma   90.00
#
_symmetry.space_group_name_H-M   'P 1'
#
loop_
_entity.id
_entity.type
_entity.pdbx_description
1 polymer ?
#
loop_
_entity_poly.entity_id
_entity_poly.type
_entity_poly.pdbx_seq_one_letter_code
_entity_poly.pdbx_strand_id
1 'polypeptide(L)'
;MVEFGKTLNEVVKRDWRCHAVAYIELKRCLCQGNVCILLPPGLSGENDDKQLKNRAGASADDHSVHTESSFKVSEEQKDEFFRIYDDSIRRLVHFYEDRLEWSVEEKNSLEV
;
A
#
# COMPACT_ATOMS: atom_id res chain seq x y z
N MET A 1 -4.57 -3.26 16.92
CA MET A 1 -4.38 -3.31 15.45
C MET A 1 -2.89 -3.12 15.20
N VAL A 2 -2.21 -4.06 14.52
CA VAL A 2 -0.75 -4.01 14.34
C VAL A 2 -0.41 -2.92 13.33
N GLU A 3 0.40 -1.92 13.72
CA GLU A 3 0.80 -0.80 12.86
C GLU A 3 2.03 -1.13 12.01
N PHE A 4 2.02 -2.29 11.35
CA PHE A 4 3.18 -2.80 10.61
C PHE A 4 3.75 -1.80 9.60
N GLY A 5 2.89 -1.04 8.92
CA GLY A 5 3.35 -0.01 7.97
C GLY A 5 4.13 1.15 8.60
N LYS A 6 3.81 1.51 9.86
CA LYS A 6 4.59 2.50 10.61
C LYS A 6 5.92 1.91 11.06
N THR A 7 5.88 0.69 11.62
CA THR A 7 7.09 -0.04 12.03
C THR A 7 8.05 -0.26 10.86
N LEU A 8 7.56 -0.61 9.68
CA LEU A 8 8.38 -0.78 8.49
C LEU A 8 9.11 0.52 8.12
N ASN A 9 8.41 1.66 8.17
CA ASN A 9 9.01 2.95 7.89
C ASN A 9 10.04 3.36 8.96
N GLU A 10 9.83 3.01 10.22
CA GLU A 10 10.75 3.32 11.31
C GLU A 10 12.02 2.44 11.27
N VAL A 11 11.87 1.15 10.97
CA VAL A 11 12.98 0.18 10.99
C VAL A 11 13.83 0.26 9.73
N VAL A 12 13.24 0.53 8.57
CA VAL A 12 14.00 0.65 7.33
C VAL A 12 14.78 1.96 7.32
N LYS A 13 16.10 1.85 7.15
CA LYS A 13 17.00 2.99 6.95
C LYS A 13 16.42 3.92 5.90
N ARG A 14 16.44 5.23 6.18
CA ARG A 14 15.82 6.26 5.33
C ARG A 14 16.20 6.10 3.85
N ASP A 15 17.47 5.84 3.58
CA ASP A 15 18.00 5.72 2.21
C ASP A 15 17.59 4.41 1.51
N TRP A 16 17.07 3.42 2.25
CA TRP A 16 16.68 2.11 1.73
C TRP A 16 15.15 1.97 1.58
N ARG A 17 14.39 2.97 2.01
CA ARG A 17 12.92 2.94 1.98
C ARG A 17 12.38 2.79 0.56
N CYS A 18 13.05 3.34 -0.44
CA CYS A 18 12.68 3.15 -1.85
C CYS A 18 12.83 1.71 -2.32
N HIS A 19 13.67 0.88 -1.68
CA HIS A 19 13.84 -0.54 -2.01
C HIS A 19 12.96 -1.46 -1.16
N ALA A 20 12.34 -0.93 -0.10
CA ALA A 20 11.45 -1.70 0.76
C ALA A 20 10.15 -2.10 0.02
N VAL A 21 9.49 -3.11 0.57
CA VAL A 21 8.18 -3.55 0.07
C VAL A 21 7.18 -2.41 0.17
N ALA A 22 6.42 -2.16 -0.92
CA ALA A 22 5.39 -1.13 -1.03
C ALA A 22 4.13 -1.47 -0.20
N TYR A 23 4.29 -1.66 1.11
CA TYR A 23 3.26 -2.18 2.02
C TYR A 23 2.01 -1.27 2.07
N ILE A 24 2.21 0.06 2.02
CA ILE A 24 1.11 1.02 2.07
C ILE A 24 0.28 0.95 0.79
N GLU A 25 0.94 0.82 -0.35
CA GLU A 25 0.33 0.68 -1.67
C GLU A 25 -0.42 -0.65 -1.78
N LEU A 26 0.20 -1.76 -1.33
CA LEU A 26 -0.44 -3.08 -1.28
C LEU A 26 -1.69 -3.07 -0.40
N LYS A 27 -1.61 -2.45 0.79
CA LYS A 27 -2.77 -2.25 1.66
C LYS A 27 -3.84 -1.40 0.97
N ARG A 28 -3.44 -0.34 0.27
CA ARG A 28 -4.36 0.53 -0.47
C ARG A 28 -5.09 -0.22 -1.58
N CYS A 29 -4.42 -1.10 -2.34
CA CYS A 29 -5.08 -1.90 -3.40
C CYS A 29 -6.18 -2.81 -2.86
N LEU A 30 -5.94 -3.40 -1.69
CA LEU A 30 -6.95 -4.22 -1.00
C LEU A 30 -8.08 -3.36 -0.43
N CYS A 31 -7.79 -2.12 -0.05
CA CYS A 31 -8.78 -1.18 0.46
C CYS A 31 -9.52 -0.39 -0.63
N GLN A 32 -9.00 -0.21 -1.84
CA GLN A 32 -9.57 0.69 -2.87
C GLN A 32 -10.88 0.19 -3.51
N GLY A 33 -11.17 -1.12 -3.44
CA GLY A 33 -12.51 -1.66 -3.73
C GLY A 33 -13.54 -1.31 -2.66
N ASN A 34 -13.09 -0.76 -1.53
CA ASN A 34 -13.91 -0.18 -0.48
C ASN A 34 -13.69 1.34 -0.46
N VAL A 35 -14.77 2.11 -0.40
CA VAL A 35 -14.65 3.51 0.02
C VAL A 35 -14.19 3.51 1.48
N CYS A 36 -12.89 3.55 1.70
CA CYS A 36 -12.29 3.96 2.97
C CYS A 36 -11.53 5.26 2.71
N ILE A 37 -12.29 6.34 2.72
CA ILE A 37 -11.79 7.70 2.90
C ILE A 37 -11.12 7.74 4.28
N LEU A 38 -9.83 7.46 4.33
CA LEU A 38 -8.99 7.73 5.50
C LEU A 38 -7.65 8.30 5.03
N LEU A 39 -7.72 9.40 4.28
CA LEU A 39 -6.68 10.43 4.34
C LEU A 39 -7.23 11.55 5.24
N PRO A 40 -6.50 12.01 6.27
CA PRO A 40 -6.84 13.28 6.89
C PRO A 40 -6.81 14.38 5.82
N PRO A 41 -7.82 15.27 5.77
CA PRO A 41 -7.88 16.33 4.78
C PRO A 41 -6.81 17.36 5.12
N GLY A 42 -5.75 17.41 4.33
CA GLY A 42 -4.71 18.41 4.52
C GLY A 42 -3.48 18.10 3.71
N LEU A 43 -3.55 18.33 2.39
CA LEU A 43 -2.47 18.78 1.50
C LEU A 43 -2.90 18.52 0.04
N SER A 44 -3.89 19.28 -0.41
CA SER A 44 -4.10 19.51 -1.84
C SER A 44 -4.73 20.89 -1.95
N GLY A 45 -3.92 21.86 -2.37
CA GLY A 45 -4.35 23.23 -2.59
C GLY A 45 -5.49 23.30 -3.60
N GLU A 46 -6.45 24.17 -3.27
CA GLU A 46 -7.21 25.06 -4.16
C GLU A 46 -7.35 24.62 -5.63
N ASN A 47 -8.55 24.16 -6.02
CA ASN A 47 -9.50 24.96 -6.82
C ASN A 47 -10.69 24.13 -7.37
N ASP A 48 -11.86 24.72 -7.22
CA ASP A 48 -13.09 24.66 -8.03
C ASP A 48 -13.96 23.38 -8.11
N ASP A 49 -15.16 23.56 -7.56
CA ASP A 49 -16.45 22.92 -7.79
C ASP A 49 -16.68 22.30 -9.19
N LYS A 50 -17.14 21.03 -9.20
CA LYS A 50 -18.27 20.58 -10.04
C LYS A 50 -18.82 19.20 -9.66
N GLN A 51 -20.01 19.25 -9.08
CA GLN A 51 -21.13 18.30 -9.16
C GLN A 51 -20.85 16.85 -9.60
N LEU A 52 -21.17 15.90 -8.72
CA LEU A 52 -21.93 14.72 -9.13
C LEU A 52 -23.07 14.45 -8.14
N LYS A 53 -24.27 14.83 -8.58
CA LYS A 53 -25.57 14.49 -7.98
C LYS A 53 -25.69 12.97 -7.84
N ASN A 54 -26.13 12.49 -6.70
CA ASN A 54 -26.94 11.27 -6.63
C ASN A 54 -28.08 11.46 -5.62
N ARG A 55 -29.30 11.50 -6.16
CA ARG A 55 -30.56 11.38 -5.45
C ARG A 55 -30.68 9.94 -4.90
N ALA A 56 -31.03 9.80 -3.63
CA ALA A 56 -31.97 8.78 -3.17
C ALA A 56 -32.59 9.27 -1.86
N GLY A 57 -33.90 9.47 -1.88
CA GLY A 57 -34.68 9.89 -0.72
C GLY A 57 -35.08 8.71 0.17
N ALA A 58 -35.17 9.02 1.46
CA ALA A 58 -36.07 8.51 2.51
C ALA A 58 -36.51 7.03 2.52
N SER A 59 -36.15 6.31 3.58
CA SER A 59 -37.09 5.65 4.51
C SER A 59 -36.35 5.18 5.76
N ALA A 60 -36.94 5.43 6.93
CA ALA A 60 -36.47 5.05 8.25
C ALA A 60 -36.71 3.56 8.57
N ASP A 61 -35.94 3.08 9.56
CA ASP A 61 -36.07 1.88 10.42
C ASP A 61 -36.61 0.58 9.80
N ASP A 62 -35.79 -0.47 9.82
CA ASP A 62 -36.05 -1.70 10.61
C ASP A 62 -34.88 -2.70 10.42
N HIS A 63 -34.66 -3.52 11.44
CA HIS A 63 -33.53 -4.42 11.65
C HIS A 63 -33.14 -5.31 10.45
N SER A 64 -31.95 -5.09 9.88
CA SER A 64 -31.28 -6.08 9.02
C SER A 64 -29.93 -6.48 9.63
N VAL A 65 -30.01 -7.43 10.55
CA VAL A 65 -28.88 -8.26 10.99
C VAL A 65 -28.53 -9.23 9.86
N HIS A 66 -27.79 -8.75 8.85
CA HIS A 66 -27.04 -9.60 7.94
C HIS A 66 -25.55 -9.29 8.08
N THR A 67 -24.95 -9.91 9.11
CA THR A 67 -23.55 -10.34 9.07
C THR A 67 -23.38 -11.30 7.90
N GLU A 68 -23.03 -10.79 6.72
CA GLU A 68 -22.42 -11.52 5.59
C GLU A 68 -22.35 -10.60 4.35
N SER A 69 -21.69 -9.44 4.47
CA SER A 69 -21.13 -8.83 3.27
C SER A 69 -19.93 -9.70 2.87
N SER A 70 -20.15 -10.65 1.96
CA SER A 70 -19.06 -11.41 1.34
C SER A 70 -18.17 -10.41 0.61
N PHE A 71 -17.09 -10.00 1.28
CA PHE A 71 -16.09 -9.11 0.71
C PHE A 71 -15.43 -9.84 -0.46
N LYS A 72 -15.77 -9.43 -1.69
CA LYS A 72 -15.17 -9.97 -2.91
C LYS A 72 -14.16 -8.98 -3.43
N VAL A 73 -12.88 -9.32 -3.30
CA VAL A 73 -11.79 -8.64 -4.02
C VAL A 73 -11.99 -8.94 -5.50
N SER A 74 -12.10 -7.89 -6.32
CA SER A 74 -12.21 -8.03 -7.78
C SER A 74 -10.93 -8.62 -8.39
N GLU A 75 -11.03 -9.24 -9.56
CA GLU A 75 -9.85 -9.78 -10.25
C GLU A 75 -8.88 -8.66 -10.64
N GLU A 76 -9.39 -7.49 -11.04
CA GLU A 76 -8.57 -6.32 -11.35
C GLU A 76 -7.77 -5.82 -10.14
N GLN A 77 -8.35 -5.89 -8.94
CA GLN A 77 -7.62 -5.56 -7.70
C GLN A 77 -6.53 -6.59 -7.38
N LYS A 78 -6.76 -7.88 -7.68
CA LYS A 78 -5.75 -8.93 -7.49
C LYS A 78 -4.60 -8.72 -8.46
N ASP A 79 -4.89 -8.45 -9.73
CA ASP A 79 -3.88 -8.21 -10.76
C ASP A 79 -3.00 -7.00 -10.38
N GLU A 80 -3.61 -5.90 -9.95
CA GLU A 80 -2.86 -4.72 -9.51
C GLU A 80 -2.04 -5.01 -8.24
N PHE A 81 -2.60 -5.75 -7.29
CA PHE A 81 -1.90 -6.15 -6.07
C PHE A 81 -0.66 -6.99 -6.39
N PHE A 82 -0.80 -8.03 -7.20
CA PHE A 82 0.32 -8.91 -7.56
C PHE A 82 1.36 -8.20 -8.40
N ARG A 83 0.95 -7.27 -9.27
CA ARG A 83 1.88 -6.43 -10.02
C ARG A 83 2.76 -5.58 -9.10
N ILE A 84 2.17 -4.89 -8.12
CA ILE A 84 2.92 -4.08 -7.14
C ILE A 84 3.79 -4.97 -6.24
N TYR A 85 3.28 -6.13 -5.87
CA TYR A 85 4.00 -7.10 -5.05
C TYR A 85 5.25 -7.60 -5.76
N ASP A 86 5.11 -8.10 -6.99
CA ASP A 86 6.22 -8.63 -7.78
C ASP A 86 7.28 -7.57 -8.06
N ASP A 87 6.87 -6.34 -8.38
CA ASP A 87 7.80 -5.23 -8.54
C ASP A 87 8.56 -4.93 -7.24
N SER A 88 7.85 -4.89 -6.11
CA SER A 88 8.46 -4.65 -4.80
C SER A 88 9.47 -5.73 -4.42
N ILE A 89 9.15 -7.00 -4.67
CA ILE A 89 10.07 -8.11 -4.41
C ILE A 89 11.28 -8.03 -5.33
N ARG A 90 11.09 -7.76 -6.63
CA ARG A 90 12.20 -7.65 -7.58
C ARG A 90 13.18 -6.53 -7.20
N ARG A 91 12.67 -5.35 -6.82
CA ARG A 91 13.49 -4.23 -6.35
C ARG A 91 14.25 -4.55 -5.07
N LEU A 92 13.61 -5.26 -4.13
CA LEU A 92 14.24 -5.67 -2.89
C LEU A 92 15.34 -6.71 -3.11
N VAL A 93 15.10 -7.70 -3.98
CA VAL A 93 16.07 -8.73 -4.34
C VAL A 93 17.31 -8.09 -4.96
N HIS A 94 17.15 -7.29 -6.01
CA HIS A 94 18.27 -6.60 -6.64
C HIS A 94 19.08 -5.77 -5.65
N PHE A 95 18.41 -5.02 -4.77
CA PHE A 95 19.11 -4.23 -3.75
C PHE A 95 19.99 -5.07 -2.83
N TYR A 96 19.53 -6.26 -2.42
CA TYR A 96 20.33 -7.14 -1.56
C TYR A 96 21.41 -7.91 -2.32
N GLU A 97 21.19 -8.23 -3.60
CA GLU A 97 22.21 -8.81 -4.48
C GLU A 97 23.40 -7.84 -4.64
N ASP A 98 23.12 -6.59 -5.03
CA ASP A 98 24.16 -5.56 -5.20
C ASP A 98 24.95 -5.32 -3.88
N ARG A 99 24.24 -5.33 -2.75
CA ARG A 99 24.85 -5.17 -1.41
C ARG A 99 25.73 -6.35 -1.03
N LEU A 100 25.30 -7.56 -1.37
CA LEU A 100 26.06 -8.76 -1.11
C LEU A 100 27.34 -8.77 -1.94
N GLU A 101 27.23 -8.47 -3.23
CA GLU A 101 28.37 -8.33 -4.13
C GLU A 101 29.38 -7.30 -3.59
N TRP A 102 28.91 -6.08 -3.28
CA TRP A 102 29.75 -5.05 -2.66
C TRP A 102 30.43 -5.53 -1.38
N SER A 103 29.72 -6.25 -0.50
CA SER A 103 30.31 -6.73 0.75
C SER A 103 31.40 -7.79 0.54
N VAL A 104 31.27 -8.60 -0.52
CA VAL A 104 32.26 -9.60 -0.89
C VAL A 104 33.49 -8.93 -1.50
N GLU A 105 33.30 -7.96 -2.39
CA GLU A 105 34.39 -7.17 -2.98
C GLU A 105 35.18 -6.40 -1.91
N GLU A 106 34.48 -5.72 -1.00
CA GLU A 106 35.09 -4.96 0.08
C GLU A 106 35.90 -5.87 1.02
N LYS A 107 35.33 -7.03 1.38
CA LYS A 107 36.05 -8.03 2.17
C LYS A 107 37.34 -8.46 1.47
N ASN A 108 37.25 -8.82 0.19
CA ASN A 108 38.41 -9.27 -0.57
C ASN A 108 39.46 -8.15 -0.70
N SER A 109 39.05 -6.89 -0.80
CA SER A 109 39.97 -5.75 -0.85
C SER A 109 40.69 -5.50 0.48
N LEU A 110 40.10 -5.87 1.61
CA LEU A 110 40.67 -5.67 2.94
C LEU A 110 41.57 -6.84 3.39
N GLU A 111 41.40 -8.02 2.79
CA GLU A 111 42.21 -9.22 3.08
C GLU A 111 43.51 -9.31 2.26
N VAL A 112 43.71 -8.40 1.28
CA VAL A 112 44.91 -8.29 0.41
C VAL A 112 45.84 -7.19 0.91
#